data_AF-A0A847NW54-F1
#
_entry.id   AF-A0A847NW54-F1
#
_cell.length_a   1.000
_cell.length_b   1.000
_cell.length_c   1.000
_cell.angle_alpha   90.00
_cell.angle_beta   90.00
_cell.angle_gamma   90.00
#
_symmetry.space_group_name_H-M   'P 1'
#
loop_
_entity.id
_entity.type
_entity.pdbx_description
1 polymer ?
#
loop_
_entity_poly.entity_id
_entity_poly.type
_entity_poly.pdbx_seq_one_letter_code
_entity_poly.pdbx_strand_id
1 'polypeptide(L)'
;MKKKYSRFRELWAVPKYQSLFKLGGYVIFFTLFFILASLGNLNNKSNTQNFTSYNTMKKNLTTENLTIKYKIDALENYYLEGTIIDDVLSVTLEINDEIKKIKIIDEKVYLIQKNEEILNDTLLKDINLIYLFPKKVMNILDDNAALKNTSKDEKVISYSIDNKSYSLYLNDYEIEKIIIFDGMITYTLEYSIIK
;
A
#
# COMPACT_ATOMS: atom_id res chain seq x y z
N MET A 1 -32.88 -60.31 -22.29
CA MET A 1 -31.94 -59.30 -22.82
C MET A 1 -31.62 -59.44 -24.31
N LYS A 2 -31.44 -60.66 -24.86
CA LYS A 2 -31.08 -60.88 -26.29
C LYS A 2 -32.01 -60.22 -27.33
N LYS A 3 -33.34 -60.21 -27.12
CA LYS A 3 -34.32 -59.59 -28.05
C LYS A 3 -34.25 -58.05 -28.12
N LYS A 4 -33.87 -57.36 -27.04
CA LYS A 4 -33.73 -55.89 -27.03
C LYS A 4 -32.47 -55.44 -27.79
N TYR A 5 -31.40 -56.22 -27.67
CA TYR A 5 -30.13 -55.96 -28.35
C TYR A 5 -30.21 -56.21 -29.86
N SER A 6 -30.96 -57.25 -30.31
CA SER A 6 -31.13 -57.51 -31.74
C SER A 6 -31.97 -56.43 -32.43
N ARG A 7 -33.06 -55.97 -31.79
CA ARG A 7 -33.86 -54.83 -32.29
C ARG A 7 -33.06 -53.53 -32.34
N PHE A 8 -32.18 -53.29 -31.36
CA PHE A 8 -31.30 -52.12 -31.37
C PHE A 8 -30.32 -52.17 -32.55
N ARG A 9 -29.70 -53.33 -32.80
CA ARG A 9 -28.77 -53.55 -33.91
C ARG A 9 -29.44 -53.40 -35.29
N GLU A 10 -30.68 -53.87 -35.43
CA GLU A 10 -31.49 -53.70 -36.64
C GLU A 10 -31.83 -52.23 -36.90
N LEU A 11 -32.25 -51.48 -35.87
CA LEU A 11 -32.54 -50.05 -36.00
C LEU A 11 -31.29 -49.22 -36.28
N TRP A 12 -30.12 -49.63 -35.78
CA TRP A 12 -28.84 -48.99 -36.03
C TRP A 12 -28.33 -49.18 -37.47
N ALA A 13 -28.80 -50.20 -38.19
CA ALA A 13 -28.43 -50.45 -39.58
C ALA A 13 -29.21 -49.57 -40.59
N VAL A 14 -30.26 -48.89 -40.14
CA VAL A 14 -31.12 -48.05 -41.00
C VAL A 14 -30.62 -46.60 -40.98
N PRO A 15 -30.33 -45.98 -42.15
CA PRO A 15 -29.72 -44.65 -42.25
C PRO A 15 -30.48 -43.55 -41.49
N LYS A 16 -31.82 -43.62 -41.50
CA LYS A 16 -32.69 -42.64 -40.82
C LYS A 16 -32.48 -42.61 -39.31
N TYR A 17 -32.27 -43.77 -38.68
CA TYR A 17 -32.11 -43.86 -37.24
C TYR A 17 -30.65 -43.68 -36.79
N GLN A 18 -29.67 -43.92 -37.67
CA GLN A 18 -28.26 -43.61 -37.39
C GLN A 18 -28.04 -42.13 -37.06
N SER A 19 -28.68 -41.23 -37.81
CA SER A 19 -28.61 -39.79 -37.53
C SER A 19 -29.23 -39.43 -36.18
N LEU A 20 -30.35 -40.05 -35.81
CA LEU A 20 -30.96 -39.87 -34.49
C LEU A 20 -30.07 -40.40 -33.35
N PHE A 21 -29.43 -41.55 -33.52
CA PHE A 21 -28.51 -42.10 -32.52
C PHE A 21 -27.24 -41.25 -32.38
N LYS A 22 -26.69 -40.73 -33.48
CA LYS A 22 -25.57 -39.78 -33.44
C LYS A 22 -25.97 -38.50 -32.69
N LEU A 23 -27.15 -37.95 -32.99
CA LEU A 23 -27.67 -36.76 -32.31
C LEU A 23 -27.86 -36.98 -30.80
N GLY A 24 -28.47 -38.11 -30.41
CA GLY A 24 -28.61 -38.49 -29.00
C GLY A 24 -27.27 -38.68 -28.28
N GLY A 25 -26.28 -39.25 -28.97
CA GLY A 25 -24.92 -39.38 -28.46
C GLY A 25 -24.25 -38.03 -28.22
N TYR A 26 -24.40 -37.07 -29.14
CA TYR A 26 -23.90 -35.70 -28.95
C TYR A 26 -24.54 -35.01 -27.75
N VAL A 27 -25.85 -35.14 -27.56
CA VAL A 27 -26.54 -34.55 -26.40
C VAL A 27 -25.97 -35.08 -25.09
N ILE A 28 -25.75 -36.40 -24.98
CA ILE A 28 -25.17 -37.02 -23.79
C ILE A 28 -23.72 -36.55 -23.58
N PHE A 29 -22.93 -36.48 -24.65
CA PHE A 29 -21.54 -36.00 -24.61
C PHE A 29 -21.44 -34.55 -24.13
N PHE A 30 -22.23 -33.64 -24.71
CA PHE A 30 -22.23 -32.23 -24.29
C PHE A 30 -22.73 -32.08 -22.85
N THR A 31 -23.74 -32.84 -22.43
CA THR A 31 -24.24 -32.78 -21.05
C THR A 31 -23.15 -33.17 -20.05
N LEU A 32 -22.40 -34.25 -20.31
CA LEU A 32 -21.26 -34.65 -19.48
C LEU A 32 -20.13 -33.61 -19.51
N PHE A 33 -19.83 -33.05 -20.68
CA PHE A 33 -18.82 -32.01 -20.82
C PHE A 33 -19.16 -30.76 -20.00
N PHE A 34 -20.41 -30.29 -20.04
CA PHE A 34 -20.85 -29.13 -19.27
C PHE A 34 -20.84 -29.37 -17.76
N ILE A 35 -21.20 -30.58 -17.30
CA ILE A 35 -21.13 -30.94 -15.87
C ILE A 35 -19.66 -30.92 -15.39
N LEU A 36 -18.73 -31.50 -16.16
CA LEU A 36 -17.31 -31.50 -15.81
C LEU A 36 -16.69 -30.09 -15.88
N ALA A 37 -17.04 -29.30 -16.89
CA ALA A 37 -16.60 -27.90 -17.00
C ALA A 37 -17.14 -27.03 -15.85
N SER A 38 -18.38 -27.27 -15.41
CA SER A 38 -18.97 -26.60 -14.24
C SER A 38 -18.25 -26.94 -12.94
N LEU A 39 -17.77 -28.17 -12.76
CA LEU A 39 -17.00 -28.56 -11.58
C LEU A 39 -15.60 -27.90 -11.55
N GLY A 40 -14.99 -27.66 -12.71
CA GLY A 40 -13.70 -26.98 -12.83
C GLY A 40 -13.70 -25.52 -12.37
N ASN A 41 -14.87 -24.86 -12.35
CA ASN A 41 -15.01 -23.47 -11.92
C ASN A 41 -15.27 -23.28 -10.41
N LEU A 42 -15.32 -24.36 -9.61
CA LEU A 42 -15.59 -24.26 -8.16
C LEU A 42 -14.35 -24.00 -7.30
N ASN A 43 -13.16 -23.85 -7.90
CA ASN A 43 -11.90 -23.67 -7.16
C ASN A 43 -11.21 -22.33 -7.37
N ASN A 44 -11.96 -21.29 -7.74
CA ASN A 44 -11.52 -19.91 -7.47
C ASN A 44 -12.14 -19.44 -6.16
N LYS A 45 -11.69 -20.02 -5.03
CA LYS A 45 -11.68 -19.25 -3.79
C LYS A 45 -10.77 -18.07 -4.08
N SER A 46 -11.34 -16.91 -4.38
CA SER A 46 -10.60 -15.67 -4.25
C SER A 46 -10.06 -15.66 -2.84
N ASN A 47 -8.74 -15.79 -2.67
CA ASN A 47 -8.11 -15.32 -1.46
C ASN A 47 -8.51 -13.86 -1.37
N THR A 48 -9.45 -13.53 -0.48
CA THR A 48 -9.73 -12.16 -0.11
C THR A 48 -8.42 -11.67 0.48
N GLN A 49 -7.63 -10.97 -0.34
CA GLN A 49 -6.50 -10.21 0.17
C GLN A 49 -7.10 -9.24 1.18
N ASN A 50 -6.76 -9.42 2.45
CA ASN A 50 -7.20 -8.53 3.51
C ASN A 50 -6.44 -7.21 3.35
N PHE A 51 -6.95 -6.35 2.47
CA PHE A 51 -6.45 -4.99 2.34
C PHE A 51 -6.84 -4.21 3.58
N THR A 52 -5.85 -3.59 4.23
CA THR A 52 -6.12 -2.64 5.30
C THR A 52 -6.80 -1.41 4.68
N SER A 53 -7.84 -0.86 5.32
CA SER A 53 -8.47 0.36 4.80
C SER A 53 -7.50 1.55 4.92
N TYR A 54 -7.54 2.50 3.97
CA TYR A 54 -6.73 3.72 4.03
C TYR A 54 -6.87 4.46 5.38
N ASN A 55 -8.08 4.51 5.94
CA ASN A 55 -8.32 5.13 7.24
C ASN A 55 -7.57 4.43 8.38
N THR A 56 -7.45 3.10 8.33
CA THR A 56 -6.67 2.34 9.29
C THR A 56 -5.17 2.61 9.11
N MET A 57 -4.68 2.62 7.87
CA MET A 57 -3.26 2.93 7.59
C MET A 57 -2.88 4.33 8.09
N LYS A 58 -3.75 5.31 7.83
CA LYS A 58 -3.61 6.68 8.31
C LYS A 58 -3.60 6.73 9.84
N LYS A 59 -4.52 6.01 10.50
CA LYS A 59 -4.57 5.97 11.97
C LYS A 59 -3.23 5.53 12.54
N ASN A 60 -2.62 4.50 11.97
CA ASN A 60 -1.32 3.99 12.44
C ASN A 60 -0.23 5.07 12.42
N LEU A 61 -0.16 5.90 11.37
CA LEU A 61 0.79 7.03 11.30
C LEU A 61 0.54 8.12 12.35
N THR A 62 -0.69 8.24 12.85
CA THR A 62 -1.10 9.33 13.76
C THR A 62 -1.10 8.95 15.24
N THR A 63 -1.19 7.65 15.56
CA THR A 63 -1.37 7.17 16.94
C THR A 63 -0.28 6.23 17.43
N GLU A 64 0.44 5.56 16.53
CA GLU A 64 1.45 4.58 16.92
C GLU A 64 2.83 5.21 17.05
N ASN A 65 3.69 4.54 17.81
CA ASN A 65 5.11 4.85 17.82
C ASN A 65 5.76 4.34 16.53
N LEU A 66 6.68 5.12 15.97
CA LEU A 66 7.23 4.88 14.64
C LEU A 66 8.75 4.79 14.68
N THR A 67 9.30 3.87 13.88
CA THR A 67 10.69 3.94 13.42
C THR A 67 10.73 4.72 12.13
N ILE A 68 11.75 5.54 11.95
CA ILE A 68 11.80 6.51 10.86
C ILE A 68 13.17 6.53 10.17
N LYS A 69 13.14 6.72 8.86
CA LYS A 69 14.31 6.95 8.01
C LYS A 69 13.99 8.05 7.01
N TYR A 70 14.55 9.23 7.22
CA TYR A 70 14.27 10.40 6.40
C TYR A 70 15.49 10.81 5.61
N LYS A 71 15.25 11.15 4.34
CA LYS A 71 16.20 11.81 3.47
C LYS A 71 15.60 13.14 3.04
N ILE A 72 16.29 14.23 3.35
CA ILE A 72 15.85 15.58 2.99
C ILE A 72 16.92 16.18 2.08
N ASP A 73 16.55 16.35 0.82
CA ASP A 73 17.40 16.95 -0.21
C ASP A 73 17.09 18.46 -0.23
N ALA A 74 17.99 19.27 0.33
CA ALA A 74 17.89 20.73 0.41
C ALA A 74 19.21 21.39 -0.11
N LEU A 75 19.62 22.53 0.47
CA LEU A 75 20.97 23.08 0.24
C LEU A 75 22.06 22.12 0.74
N GLU A 76 21.79 21.48 1.87
CA GLU A 76 22.56 20.38 2.43
C GLU A 76 21.68 19.13 2.40
N ASN A 77 22.31 17.95 2.34
CA ASN A 77 21.57 16.69 2.42
C ASN A 77 21.50 16.25 3.88
N TYR A 78 20.29 16.09 4.39
CA TYR A 78 20.04 15.63 5.75
C TYR A 78 19.58 14.18 5.71
N TYR A 79 20.21 13.33 6.50
CA TYR A 79 19.71 11.98 6.77
C TYR A 79 19.37 11.85 8.25
N LEU A 80 18.13 11.45 8.55
CA LEU A 80 17.64 11.29 9.92
C LEU A 80 17.17 9.85 10.11
N GLU A 81 17.71 9.17 11.12
CA GLU A 81 17.28 7.81 11.48
C GLU A 81 17.01 7.73 12.98
N GLY A 82 15.85 7.17 13.34
CA GLY A 82 15.47 7.05 14.75
C GLY A 82 14.01 6.70 14.95
N THR A 83 13.39 7.33 15.95
CA THR A 83 12.02 7.00 16.37
C THR A 83 11.18 8.24 16.68
N ILE A 84 9.87 8.08 16.55
CA ILE A 84 8.85 8.99 17.09
C ILE A 84 8.10 8.21 18.16
N ILE A 85 8.16 8.68 19.40
CA ILE A 85 7.46 8.11 20.54
C ILE A 85 6.70 9.24 21.23
N ASP A 86 5.39 9.09 21.41
CA ASP A 86 4.54 10.09 22.08
C ASP A 86 4.73 11.51 21.54
N ASP A 87 4.71 11.67 20.20
CA ASP A 87 4.96 12.93 19.49
C ASP A 87 6.37 13.55 19.71
N VAL A 88 7.32 12.81 20.28
CA VAL A 88 8.73 13.19 20.43
C VAL A 88 9.59 12.48 19.40
N LEU A 89 10.27 13.24 18.55
CA LEU A 89 11.18 12.70 17.54
C LEU A 89 12.61 12.63 18.09
N SER A 90 13.16 11.43 18.21
CA SER A 90 14.53 11.19 18.69
C SER A 90 15.33 10.49 17.60
N VAL A 91 16.32 11.18 17.03
CA VAL A 91 17.04 10.73 15.83
C VAL A 91 18.53 10.96 15.90
N THR A 92 19.24 10.18 15.11
CA THR A 92 20.59 10.47 14.67
C THR A 92 20.49 11.24 13.35
N LEU A 93 21.00 12.47 13.35
CA LEU A 93 21.13 13.34 12.19
C LEU A 93 22.53 13.20 11.61
N GLU A 94 22.62 12.96 10.32
CA GLU A 94 23.84 13.06 9.52
C GLU A 94 23.72 14.25 8.57
N ILE A 95 24.72 15.13 8.61
CA ILE A 95 24.82 16.33 7.78
C ILE A 95 26.30 16.67 7.56
N ASN A 96 26.72 16.87 6.31
CA ASN A 96 28.11 17.21 5.96
C ASN A 96 29.17 16.29 6.63
N ASP A 97 28.94 14.97 6.59
CA ASP A 97 29.77 13.93 7.24
C ASP A 97 29.84 14.01 8.79
N GLU A 98 29.06 14.88 9.43
CA GLU A 98 28.91 14.95 10.88
C GLU A 98 27.66 14.22 11.36
N ILE A 99 27.84 13.34 12.35
CA ILE A 99 26.77 12.60 12.99
C ILE A 99 26.46 13.21 14.36
N LYS A 100 25.20 13.62 14.55
CA LYS A 100 24.69 14.27 15.78
C LYS A 100 23.45 13.55 16.26
N LYS A 101 23.28 13.40 17.57
CA LYS A 101 22.01 12.95 18.16
C LYS A 101 21.16 14.15 18.48
N ILE A 102 19.93 14.17 17.99
CA ILE A 102 19.01 15.27 18.23
C ILE A 102 17.64 14.75 18.69
N LYS A 103 16.92 15.63 19.38
CA LYS A 103 15.55 15.41 19.83
C LYS A 103 14.71 16.61 19.40
N ILE A 104 13.52 16.36 18.88
CA ILE A 104 12.59 17.42 18.47
C ILE A 104 11.29 17.25 19.26
N ILE A 105 10.92 18.30 19.99
CA ILE A 105 9.68 18.38 20.78
C ILE A 105 9.09 19.76 20.54
N ASP A 106 7.80 19.84 20.24
CA ASP A 106 7.08 21.11 20.03
C ASP A 106 7.82 22.04 19.05
N GLU A 107 8.35 21.47 17.97
CA GLU A 107 9.12 22.20 16.93
C GLU A 107 10.40 22.88 17.44
N LYS A 108 10.90 22.47 18.61
CA LYS A 108 12.20 22.87 19.14
C LYS A 108 13.21 21.76 18.96
N VAL A 109 14.41 22.10 18.52
CA VAL A 109 15.48 21.14 18.25
C VAL A 109 16.48 21.15 19.40
N TYR A 110 16.71 20.00 20.01
CA TYR A 110 17.69 19.81 21.07
C TYR A 110 18.82 18.91 20.57
N LEU A 111 20.06 19.37 20.73
CA LEU A 111 21.26 18.56 20.53
C LEU A 111 21.53 17.76 21.81
N ILE A 112 21.75 16.45 21.66
CA ILE A 112 22.06 15.56 22.79
C ILE A 112 23.58 15.43 22.91
N GLN A 113 24.15 15.95 23.99
CA GLN A 113 25.58 15.81 24.31
C GLN A 113 25.74 15.22 25.69
N LYS A 114 26.39 14.05 25.81
CA LYS A 114 26.67 13.38 27.10
C LYS A 114 25.44 13.30 28.03
N ASN A 115 24.25 13.08 27.44
CA ASN A 115 22.93 13.02 28.10
C ASN A 115 22.32 14.35 28.55
N GLU A 116 22.88 15.48 28.12
CA GLU A 116 22.26 16.80 28.25
C GLU A 116 21.53 17.18 26.96
N GLU A 117 20.36 17.81 27.11
CA GLU A 117 19.57 18.36 26.01
C GLU A 117 19.86 19.85 25.88
N ILE A 118 20.53 20.25 24.81
CA ILE A 118 20.93 21.64 24.56
C ILE A 118 20.08 22.18 23.40
N LEU A 119 19.28 23.22 23.65
CA LEU A 119 18.49 23.86 22.60
C LEU A 119 19.42 24.37 21.48
N ASN A 120 19.14 23.97 20.25
CA ASN A 120 19.94 24.33 19.08
C ASN A 120 19.07 24.48 17.83
N ASP A 121 18.51 25.67 17.67
CA ASP A 121 17.63 26.02 16.53
C ASP A 121 18.38 26.16 15.19
N THR A 122 19.71 26.01 15.17
CA THR A 122 20.50 26.17 13.93
C THR A 122 20.63 24.88 13.11
N LEU A 123 20.48 23.70 13.74
CA LEU A 123 20.75 22.41 13.09
C LEU A 123 19.81 22.07 11.93
N LEU A 124 18.58 22.56 11.97
CA LEU A 124 17.53 22.27 10.99
C LEU A 124 16.80 23.56 10.56
N LYS A 125 17.50 24.70 10.58
CA LYS A 125 16.90 26.04 10.37
C LYS A 125 16.17 26.19 9.02
N ASP A 126 16.62 25.48 8.00
CA ASP A 126 16.10 25.54 6.63
C ASP A 126 15.08 24.42 6.34
N ILE A 127 14.77 23.60 7.35
CA ILE A 127 13.90 22.43 7.26
C ILE A 127 12.56 22.75 7.93
N ASN A 128 11.45 22.46 7.24
CA ASN A 128 10.14 22.58 7.83
C ASN A 128 9.89 21.40 8.79
N LEU A 129 10.00 21.67 10.10
CA LEU A 129 9.84 20.66 11.15
C LEU A 129 8.46 20.02 11.18
N ILE A 130 7.43 20.69 10.67
CA ILE A 130 6.06 20.14 10.59
C ILE A 130 6.07 18.84 9.78
N TYR A 131 6.85 18.78 8.70
CA TYR A 131 6.88 17.62 7.81
C TYR A 131 7.56 16.40 8.42
N LEU A 132 8.38 16.58 9.46
CA LEU A 132 9.03 15.47 10.15
C LEU A 132 8.06 14.66 11.02
N PHE A 133 6.84 15.16 11.24
CA PHE A 133 5.82 14.49 12.04
C PHE A 133 4.66 14.01 11.15
N PRO A 134 4.48 12.69 10.95
CA PRO A 134 3.43 12.13 10.09
C PRO A 134 2.04 12.62 10.46
N LYS A 135 1.75 12.69 11.76
CA LYS A 135 0.49 13.21 12.30
C LYS A 135 0.16 14.60 11.77
N LYS A 136 1.15 15.50 11.75
CA LYS A 136 0.97 16.87 11.24
C LYS A 136 0.78 16.89 9.73
N VAL A 137 1.54 16.06 8.98
CA VAL A 137 1.35 15.91 7.54
C VAL A 137 -0.06 15.40 7.23
N MET A 138 -0.54 14.36 7.94
CA MET A 138 -1.89 13.83 7.74
C MET A 138 -2.97 14.88 7.99
N ASN A 139 -2.82 15.73 9.01
CA ASN A 139 -3.76 16.82 9.26
C ASN A 139 -3.84 17.80 8.08
N ILE A 140 -2.69 18.19 7.49
CA ILE A 140 -2.66 19.04 6.29
C ILE A 140 -3.44 18.40 5.13
N LEU A 141 -3.26 17.08 4.93
CA LEU A 141 -3.94 16.37 3.85
C LEU A 141 -5.45 16.22 4.11
N ASP A 142 -5.86 16.03 5.36
CA ASP A 142 -7.26 15.94 5.75
C ASP A 142 -8.01 17.25 5.52
N ASP A 143 -7.40 18.36 5.92
CA ASP A 143 -7.95 19.70 5.69
C ASP A 143 -8.13 20.00 4.20
N ASN A 144 -7.40 19.25 3.35
CA ASN A 144 -7.40 19.37 1.89
C ASN A 144 -7.90 18.11 1.18
N ALA A 145 -8.74 17.29 1.84
CA ALA A 145 -9.17 15.99 1.31
C ALA A 145 -9.84 16.06 -0.07
N ALA A 146 -10.46 17.19 -0.42
CA ALA A 146 -11.08 17.42 -1.74
C ALA A 146 -10.07 17.46 -2.91
N LEU A 147 -8.78 17.69 -2.61
CA LEU A 147 -7.70 17.76 -3.60
C LEU A 147 -7.01 16.41 -3.83
N LYS A 148 -7.53 15.35 -3.19
CA LYS A 148 -7.01 13.99 -3.30
C LYS A 148 -7.07 13.49 -4.74
N ASN A 149 -5.92 13.09 -5.27
CA ASN A 149 -5.81 12.32 -6.50
C ASN A 149 -5.25 10.92 -6.17
N THR A 150 -5.67 9.90 -6.89
CA THR A 150 -5.26 8.51 -6.65
C THR A 150 -4.82 7.88 -7.95
N SER A 151 -3.67 7.19 -7.92
CA SER A 151 -3.14 6.48 -9.08
C SER A 151 -4.08 5.36 -9.53
N LYS A 152 -3.94 4.91 -10.78
CA LYS A 152 -4.79 3.84 -11.35
C LYS A 152 -4.69 2.51 -10.60
N ASP A 153 -3.56 2.26 -9.93
CA ASP A 153 -3.30 1.06 -9.13
C ASP A 153 -3.56 1.29 -7.63
N GLU A 154 -4.06 2.46 -7.23
CA GLU A 154 -4.37 2.87 -5.85
C GLU A 154 -3.18 2.81 -4.88
N LYS A 155 -1.96 2.60 -5.39
CA LYS A 155 -0.72 2.54 -4.59
C LYS A 155 -0.13 3.90 -4.27
N VAL A 156 -0.59 4.96 -4.95
CA VAL A 156 -0.13 6.32 -4.71
C VAL A 156 -1.32 7.25 -4.56
N ILE A 157 -1.35 7.96 -3.44
CA ILE A 157 -2.29 9.07 -3.22
C ILE A 157 -1.50 10.36 -3.26
N SER A 158 -1.89 11.30 -4.13
CA SER A 158 -1.21 12.57 -4.28
C SER A 158 -2.12 13.77 -4.02
N TYR A 159 -1.51 14.86 -3.56
CA TYR A 159 -2.16 16.14 -3.30
C TYR A 159 -1.29 17.26 -3.85
N SER A 160 -1.92 18.31 -4.35
CA SER A 160 -1.27 19.58 -4.70
C SER A 160 -1.91 20.69 -3.87
N ILE A 161 -1.17 21.23 -2.90
CA ILE A 161 -1.68 22.18 -1.90
C ILE A 161 -0.69 23.34 -1.82
N ASP A 162 -1.13 24.57 -2.05
CA ASP A 162 -0.30 25.79 -1.94
C ASP A 162 1.07 25.69 -2.64
N ASN A 163 1.06 25.23 -3.90
CA ASN A 163 2.25 24.98 -4.73
C ASN A 163 3.22 23.91 -4.18
N LYS A 164 2.78 23.10 -3.22
CA LYS A 164 3.51 21.94 -2.70
C LYS A 164 2.87 20.67 -3.20
N SER A 165 3.68 19.65 -3.43
CA SER A 165 3.20 18.31 -3.81
C SER A 165 3.43 17.34 -2.66
N TYR A 166 2.40 16.57 -2.33
CA TYR A 166 2.47 15.49 -1.35
C TYR A 166 2.13 14.18 -2.06
N SER A 167 2.91 13.15 -1.83
CA SER A 167 2.69 11.81 -2.39
C SER A 167 2.84 10.76 -1.30
N LEU A 168 1.77 10.03 -1.03
CA LEU A 168 1.73 8.89 -0.12
C LEU A 168 1.88 7.62 -0.95
N TYR A 169 2.85 6.79 -0.58
CA TYR A 169 3.05 5.46 -1.17
C TYR A 169 2.51 4.42 -0.21
N LEU A 170 1.58 3.61 -0.73
CA LEU A 170 0.84 2.62 0.03
C LEU A 170 1.28 1.22 -0.38
N ASN A 171 1.38 0.33 0.60
CA ASN A 171 1.39 -1.10 0.39
C ASN A 171 0.06 -1.69 0.90
N ASP A 172 -0.08 -3.03 0.89
CA ASP A 172 -1.34 -3.69 1.25
C ASP A 172 -1.75 -3.46 2.73
N TYR A 173 -0.82 -3.02 3.58
CA TYR A 173 -0.97 -2.97 5.04
C TYR A 173 -0.83 -1.56 5.64
N GLU A 174 -0.01 -0.69 5.07
CA GLU A 174 0.36 0.61 5.65
C GLU A 174 0.76 1.65 4.58
N ILE A 175 0.89 2.91 5.03
CA ILE A 175 1.55 3.98 4.27
C ILE A 175 3.05 3.88 4.58
N GLU A 176 3.81 3.37 3.62
CA GLU A 176 5.24 3.05 3.78
C GLU A 176 6.12 4.31 3.69
N LYS A 177 5.73 5.23 2.81
CA LYS A 177 6.55 6.39 2.46
C LYS A 177 5.71 7.61 2.11
N ILE A 178 6.19 8.77 2.53
CA ILE A 178 5.65 10.08 2.18
C ILE A 178 6.75 10.87 1.47
N ILE A 179 6.43 11.40 0.29
CA ILE A 179 7.29 12.34 -0.43
C ILE A 179 6.61 13.71 -0.46
N ILE A 180 7.32 14.73 -0.02
CA ILE A 180 6.86 16.12 -0.04
C ILE A 180 7.83 16.96 -0.84
N PHE A 181 7.31 17.70 -1.82
CA PHE A 181 8.05 18.68 -2.58
C PHE A 181 7.58 20.08 -2.19
N ASP A 182 8.48 20.85 -1.57
CA ASP A 182 8.23 22.22 -1.11
C ASP A 182 9.33 23.14 -1.66
N GLY A 183 9.01 23.83 -2.76
CA GLY A 183 9.96 24.67 -3.46
C GLY A 183 11.15 23.87 -4.02
N MET A 184 12.33 24.06 -3.46
CA MET A 184 13.56 23.35 -3.86
C MET A 184 13.92 22.19 -2.92
N ILE A 185 13.11 21.96 -1.88
CA ILE A 185 13.38 20.95 -0.86
C ILE A 185 12.49 19.73 -1.11
N THR A 186 13.11 18.55 -1.13
CA THR A 186 12.39 17.28 -1.21
C THR A 186 12.56 16.51 0.09
N TYR A 187 11.44 16.17 0.73
CA TYR A 187 11.38 15.35 1.93
C TYR A 187 10.96 13.94 1.50
N THR A 188 11.83 12.96 1.70
CA THR A 188 11.52 11.54 1.52
C THR A 188 11.49 10.90 2.88
N LEU A 189 10.30 10.52 3.33
CA LEU A 189 10.05 10.10 4.70
C LEU A 189 9.55 8.66 4.70
N GLU A 190 10.32 7.74 5.29
CA GLU A 190 9.96 6.33 5.41
C GLU A 190 9.67 5.99 6.87
N TYR A 191 8.65 5.13 7.08
CA TYR A 191 8.12 4.83 8.41
C TYR A 191 7.89 3.33 8.59
N SER A 192 7.93 2.89 9.84
CA SER A 192 7.48 1.56 10.23
C SER A 192 6.93 1.58 11.64
N ILE A 193 5.82 0.88 11.89
CA ILE A 193 5.21 0.81 13.22
C ILE A 193 6.12 0.02 14.17
N ILE A 194 6.35 0.56 15.37
CA ILE A 194 7.02 -0.16 16.46
C ILE A 194 6.00 -1.13 17.07
N LYS A 195 6.26 -2.43 16.98
CA LYS A 195 5.39 -3.49 17.51
C LYS A 195 5.70 -3.85 18.95
#